data_AF-A0A7W4HD44-F1
#
_entry.id   AF-A0A7W4HD44-F1
#
_cell.length_a   1.000
_cell.length_b   1.000
_cell.length_c   1.000
_cell.angle_alpha   90.00
_cell.angle_beta   90.00
_cell.angle_gamma   90.00
#
_symmetry.space_group_name_H-M   'P 1'
#
loop_
_entity.id
_entity.type
_entity.pdbx_description
1 polymer ?
#
loop_
_entity_poly.entity_id
_entity_poly.type
_entity_poly.pdbx_seq_one_letter_code
_entity_poly.pdbx_strand_id
1 'polypeptide(L)' 'MEKCYLCGHRCGVRRSVQRGVCRIDDGLYVASVYRHKGEEPVLGGDGSVCNVFFAHCNMQCLYCQNYQISDNTAALAP' A
#
# COMPACT_ATOMS: atom_id res chain seq x y z
N MET A 1 -2.38 8.56 -16.10
CA MET A 1 -3.51 9.21 -15.37
C MET A 1 -3.22 10.70 -15.23
N GLU A 2 -4.12 11.59 -15.66
CA GLU A 2 -3.91 13.06 -15.66
C GLU A 2 -4.07 13.71 -14.28
N LYS A 3 -5.01 13.24 -13.44
CA LYS A 3 -5.21 13.67 -12.04
C LYS A 3 -5.55 12.48 -11.14
N CYS A 4 -4.95 12.40 -9.96
CA CYS A 4 -5.16 11.30 -9.00
C CYS A 4 -6.08 11.69 -7.83
N TYR A 5 -7.11 10.87 -7.59
CA TYR A 5 -7.99 10.98 -6.41
C TYR A 5 -8.18 9.64 -5.67
N LEU A 6 -7.30 8.67 -5.91
CA LEU A 6 -7.42 7.31 -5.35
C LEU A 6 -7.26 7.26 -3.83
N CYS A 7 -6.51 8.20 -3.25
CA CYS A 7 -6.29 8.27 -1.82
C CYS A 7 -7.18 9.34 -1.16
N GLY A 8 -7.43 9.20 0.15
CA GLY A 8 -8.31 10.10 0.92
C GLY A 8 -7.89 11.58 0.91
N HIS A 9 -6.62 11.89 0.62
CA HIS A 9 -6.12 13.28 0.52
C HIS A 9 -6.61 14.01 -0.73
N ARG A 10 -7.05 13.28 -1.78
CA ARG A 10 -7.60 13.85 -3.02
C ARG A 10 -6.77 15.00 -3.62
N CYS A 11 -5.44 14.91 -3.53
CA CYS A 11 -4.52 15.99 -3.93
C CYS A 11 -4.52 16.34 -5.43
N GLY A 12 -5.09 15.50 -6.31
CA GLY A 12 -5.27 15.81 -7.72
C GLY A 12 -4.00 15.83 -8.56
N VAL A 13 -2.85 15.43 -8.02
CA VAL A 13 -1.58 15.43 -8.76
C VAL A 13 -1.58 14.41 -9.90
N ARG A 14 -0.80 14.72 -10.94
CA ARG A 14 -0.45 13.79 -12.01
C ARG A 14 0.71 12.90 -11.57
N ARG A 15 0.42 11.67 -11.11
CA ARG A 15 1.41 10.72 -10.55
C ARG A 15 2.54 10.34 -11.50
N SER A 16 2.34 10.47 -12.82
CA SER A 16 3.36 10.23 -13.85
C SER A 16 4.40 11.35 -13.98
N VAL A 17 4.21 12.48 -13.28
CA VAL A 17 5.08 13.66 -13.37
C VAL A 17 5.61 14.06 -12.00
N GLN A 18 4.77 13.97 -10.97
CA GLN A 18 5.16 14.31 -9.60
C GLN A 18 4.41 13.45 -8.58
N ARG A 19 5.04 13.28 -7.41
CA ARG A 19 4.48 12.54 -6.28
C ARG A 19 3.57 13.44 -5.44
N GLY A 20 2.43 12.89 -5.04
CA GLY A 20 1.52 13.55 -4.11
C GLY A 20 1.90 13.30 -2.65
N VAL A 21 0.97 13.57 -1.75
CA VAL A 21 1.11 13.30 -0.31
C VAL A 21 1.42 11.83 -0.03
N CYS A 22 0.90 10.91 -0.86
CA CYS A 22 1.14 9.47 -0.75
C CYS A 22 2.52 9.00 -1.21
N ARG A 23 3.39 9.90 -1.72
CA ARG A 23 4.79 9.64 -2.10
C ARG A 23 5.06 8.53 -3.13
N ILE A 24 4.02 8.01 -3.77
CA ILE A 24 4.11 7.03 -4.85
C ILE A 24 3.89 7.71 -6.21
N ASP A 25 4.68 7.32 -7.22
CA ASP A 25 4.46 7.68 -8.64
C ASP A 25 3.36 6.80 -9.25
N ASP A 26 3.20 6.72 -10.57
CA ASP A 26 2.14 5.92 -11.20
C ASP A 26 2.44 4.41 -11.29
N GLY A 27 3.51 3.95 -10.66
CA GLY A 27 3.81 2.54 -10.46
C GLY A 27 2.98 1.86 -9.37
N LEU A 28 3.17 0.54 -9.28
CA LEU A 28 2.61 -0.34 -8.25
C LEU A 28 3.77 -1.14 -7.64
N TYR A 29 3.90 -1.10 -6.32
CA TYR A 29 5.06 -1.67 -5.62
C TYR A 29 4.58 -2.66 -4.58
N VAL A 30 4.94 -3.93 -4.77
CA VAL A 30 4.58 -5.01 -3.83
C VAL A 30 5.72 -5.17 -2.84
N ALA A 31 5.42 -4.97 -1.56
CA ALA A 31 6.41 -5.12 -0.49
C ALA A 31 6.54 -6.58 -0.05
N SER A 32 5.42 -7.31 -0.01
CA SER A 32 5.43 -8.73 0.35
C SER A 32 4.17 -9.44 -0.13
N VAL A 33 4.29 -10.76 -0.29
CA VAL A 33 3.18 -11.67 -0.59
C VAL A 33 3.22 -12.78 0.44
N TYR A 34 2.09 -13.04 1.10
CA TYR A 34 2.01 -14.04 2.15
C TYR A 34 0.74 -14.87 2.03
N ARG A 35 0.87 -16.19 2.27
CA ARG A 35 -0.28 -17.08 2.42
C ARG A 35 -0.84 -16.93 3.82
N HIS A 36 -1.87 -16.11 3.95
CA HIS A 36 -2.53 -15.85 5.22
C HIS A 36 -3.59 -16.92 5.51
N LYS A 37 -3.58 -17.42 6.74
CA LYS A 37 -4.52 -18.46 7.18
C LYS A 37 -5.83 -17.89 7.74
N GLY A 38 -6.06 -16.58 7.56
CA GLY A 38 -7.24 -15.89 8.10
C GLY A 38 -7.15 -15.69 9.61
N GLU A 39 -7.66 -14.56 10.09
CA GLU A 39 -7.97 -14.41 11.52
C GLU A 39 -9.41 -14.85 11.78
N GLU A 40 -10.28 -14.61 10.79
CA GLU A 40 -11.68 -14.95 10.80
C GLU A 40 -11.89 -16.46 10.63
N PRO A 41 -12.66 -17.13 11.52
CA PRO A 41 -12.86 -18.58 11.49
C PRO A 41 -13.41 -19.11 10.15
N VAL A 42 -14.24 -18.32 9.47
CA VAL A 42 -14.84 -18.71 8.17
C VAL A 42 -13.83 -18.72 7.01
N LEU A 43 -12.68 -18.06 7.18
CA LEU A 43 -11.58 -18.04 6.21
C LEU A 43 -10.44 -19.00 6.59
N GLY A 44 -10.48 -19.60 7.80
CA GLY A 44 -9.36 -20.34 8.40
C GLY A 44 -9.39 -21.87 8.25
N GLY A 45 -10.28 -22.41 7.42
CA GLY A 45 -10.36 -23.85 7.11
C GLY A 45 -9.33 -24.28 6.05
N ASP A 46 -9.73 -25.14 5.12
CA ASP A 46 -8.88 -25.57 3.98
C ASP A 46 -8.57 -24.43 3.00
N GLY A 47 -9.33 -23.33 3.09
CA GLY A 47 -9.07 -22.08 2.40
C GLY A 47 -7.93 -21.30 3.05
N SER A 48 -7.07 -20.72 2.23
CA SER A 48 -6.11 -19.70 2.66
C SER A 48 -6.30 -18.47 1.79
N VAL A 49 -6.22 -17.30 2.38
CA VAL A 49 -6.24 -16.05 1.61
C VAL A 49 -4.81 -15.63 1.27
N CYS A 50 -4.64 -15.09 0.08
CA CYS A 50 -3.37 -14.51 -0.32
C CYS A 50 -3.39 -13.03 0.06
N ASN A 51 -2.46 -12.63 0.93
CA ASN A 51 -2.24 -11.22 1.24
C ASN A 51 -1.14 -10.70 0.33
N VAL A 52 -1.48 -9.68 -0.45
CA VAL A 52 -0.50 -8.89 -1.21
C VAL A 52 -0.41 -7.53 -0.53
N PHE A 53 0.73 -7.25 0.08
CA PHE A 53 0.99 -5.97 0.72
C PHE A 53 1.73 -5.05 -0.24
N PHE A 54 1.23 -3.83 -0.36
CA PHE A 54 1.87 -2.78 -1.15
C PHE A 54 2.84 -1.96 -0.29
N ALA A 55 3.89 -1.45 -0.91
CA ALA A 55 4.80 -0.50 -0.28
C ALA A 55 4.15 0.89 -0.17
N HIS A 56 4.60 1.67 0.82
CA HIS A 56 4.14 3.02 1.15
C HIS A 56 2.68 3.08 1.64
N CYS A 57 2.35 4.11 2.42
CA CYS A 57 1.00 4.33 2.93
C CYS A 57 0.65 5.82 2.93
N ASN A 58 -0.57 6.17 2.55
CA ASN A 58 -1.05 7.55 2.52
C ASN A 58 -1.50 8.08 3.90
N MET A 59 -1.61 7.23 4.94
CA MET A 59 -2.05 7.67 6.28
C MET A 59 -0.89 8.02 7.22
N GLN A 60 0.27 7.35 7.09
CA GLN A 60 1.46 7.58 7.92
C GLN A 60 1.16 7.60 9.44
N CYS A 61 0.53 6.52 9.93
CA CYS A 61 0.08 6.41 11.32
C CYS A 61 1.25 6.43 12.31
N LEU A 62 1.10 7.15 13.43
CA LEU A 62 2.09 7.22 14.51
C LEU A 62 2.40 5.83 15.12
N TYR A 63 1.39 4.95 15.20
CA TYR A 63 1.50 3.60 15.73
C TYR A 63 1.17 2.56 14.65
N CYS A 64 2.01 2.49 13.60
CA CYS A 64 1.81 1.57 12.49
C CYS A 64 2.44 0.20 12.77
N GLN A 65 1.63 -0.87 12.81
CA GLN A 65 2.13 -2.25 12.95
C GLN A 65 2.94 -2.71 11.74
N ASN A 66 2.65 -2.16 10.55
CA ASN A 66 3.33 -2.47 9.29
C ASN A 66 4.28 -1.34 8.86
N TYR A 67 4.87 -0.61 9.82
CA TYR A 67 5.72 0.55 9.55
C TYR A 67 6.84 0.23 8.56
N GLN A 68 7.44 -0.96 8.67
CA GLN A 68 8.57 -1.42 7.84
C GLN A 68 8.26 -1.40 6.33
N ILE A 69 6.99 -1.56 5.94
CA ILE A 69 6.55 -1.51 4.54
C ILE A 69 5.71 -0.26 4.21
N SER A 70 5.20 0.43 5.24
CA SER A 70 4.30 1.57 5.10
C SER A 70 5.02 2.92 5.12
N ASP A 71 6.27 2.97 5.59
CA ASP A 71 7.07 4.19 5.61
C ASP A 71 7.37 4.68 4.18
N ASN A 72 7.17 5.98 3.95
CA ASN A 72 7.34 6.61 2.65
C ASN A 72 8.79 7.05 2.37
N THR A 73 9.73 6.73 3.27
CA THR A 73 11.17 7.01 3.07
C THR A 73 11.89 5.90 2.30
N ALA A 74 11.36 4.69 2.33
CA ALA A 74 11.95 3.55 1.63
C ALA A 74 11.95 3.78 0.11
N ALA A 75 13.04 3.40 -0.55
CA ALA A 75 13.13 3.45 -2.00
C ALA A 75 12.07 2.53 -2.63
N LEU A 76 11.39 3.02 -3.66
CA LEU A 76 10.45 2.23 -4.46
C LEU A 76 11.26 1.37 -5.42
N ALA A 77 11.59 0.14 -4.99
CA ALA A 77 12.21 -0.87 -5.83
C ALA A 77 11.16 -1.45 -6.79
N PRO A 78 11.47 -1.62 -8.09
CA PRO A 78 10.57 -2.24 -9.05
C PRO A 78 10.22 -3.70 -8.68
#